data_AF-A0A221SSN9-F1
#
_entry.id   AF-A0A221SSN9-F1
#
_cell.length_a   1.000
_cell.length_b   1.000
_cell.length_c   1.000
_cell.angle_alpha   90.00
_cell.angle_beta   90.00
_cell.angle_gamma   90.00
#
_symmetry.space_group_name_H-M   'P 1'
#
loop_
_entity.id
_entity.type
_entity.pdbx_description
1 polymer ?
#
loop_
_entity_poly.entity_id
_entity_poly.type
_entity_poly.pdbx_seq_one_letter_code
_entity_poly.pdbx_strand_id
1 'polypeptide(L)'
;MTYLQYHLVFIVPLLLVLAVVTARRRGALAGPYQPDDRHAWMGYWALPVIAFLYTTPWDNYLVYREVWTYPPDRVLGRIGYVPYEEYAFFILQTLITGLFLLWLLRRDAAGRGQEAVPRRDAALVRWGGAAFLMGLSLLGAWCLRSEQSLYLGLILAWAMPVLAGQWAFGGDLVMRRARVYWTAVLVPTAYLWLTDAVAISQGIWAISDRYTLGPGVGPLPLEEMVFFLITNLLVVTGVMLFLHREALPRVQSGLRWLTPWLGVTILAFLLRIPVPLWPAGFPLLATLSTSLLTLAAWLFVARHAGAARATGMAALGVTLGWAVEKLGSVTGWPFGVYSYDGAPGPLLGGVPLLVPLGWFAMPVVTTLLARGRAWLSGLLLAAWDAGLEPLMTGHGFWTWADPRPLWSGAPLLNFLGWWAVGTGLAWLFTRLAPVMFTRPERPSPALAFGLEVFFLPGGLLLLGQPGAALGTLLLMGAAGLLARTLADRRGRGATRPAVTR
;
A
#
# COMPACT_ATOMS: atom_id res chain seq x y z
N MET A 1 31.17 -16.39 -21.71
CA MET A 1 31.76 -15.39 -20.78
C MET A 1 31.40 -15.80 -19.34
N THR A 2 32.15 -15.39 -18.31
CA THR A 2 31.74 -15.51 -16.90
C THR A 2 30.95 -14.27 -16.46
N TYR A 3 30.26 -14.33 -15.32
CA TYR A 3 29.49 -13.17 -14.82
C TYR A 3 30.42 -12.01 -14.43
N LEU A 4 31.62 -12.28 -13.90
CA LEU A 4 32.61 -11.23 -13.70
C LEU A 4 33.01 -10.57 -15.02
N GLN A 5 33.26 -11.35 -16.07
CA GLN A 5 33.61 -10.82 -17.39
C GLN A 5 32.47 -9.97 -17.97
N TYR A 6 31.20 -10.38 -17.78
CA TYR A 6 30.03 -9.57 -18.15
C TYR A 6 30.10 -8.17 -17.53
N HIS A 7 30.38 -8.09 -16.23
CA HIS A 7 30.54 -6.80 -15.55
C HIS A 7 31.67 -5.97 -16.14
N LEU A 8 32.82 -6.58 -16.41
CA LEU A 8 34.00 -5.88 -16.93
C LEU A 8 33.82 -5.40 -18.37
N VAL A 9 32.96 -6.05 -19.17
CA VAL A 9 32.71 -5.70 -20.56
C VAL A 9 31.57 -4.69 -20.72
N PHE A 10 30.47 -4.88 -20.00
CA PHE A 10 29.25 -4.09 -20.20
C PHE A 10 29.04 -3.05 -19.10
N ILE A 11 29.06 -3.48 -17.83
CA ILE A 11 28.59 -2.64 -16.73
C ILE A 11 29.65 -1.61 -16.29
N VAL A 12 30.86 -2.07 -15.96
CA VAL A 12 31.94 -1.24 -15.42
C VAL A 12 32.40 -0.16 -16.42
N PRO A 13 32.62 -0.45 -17.72
CA PRO A 13 33.02 0.58 -18.67
C PRO A 13 31.97 1.70 -18.79
N LEU A 14 30.68 1.36 -18.84
CA LEU A 14 29.61 2.36 -18.85
C LEU A 14 29.62 3.20 -17.58
N LEU A 15 29.76 2.56 -16.41
CA LEU A 15 29.85 3.27 -15.13
C LEU A 15 31.03 4.25 -15.11
N LEU A 16 32.21 3.83 -15.59
CA LEU A 16 33.40 4.68 -15.65
C LEU A 16 33.20 5.86 -16.60
N VAL A 17 32.60 5.65 -17.77
CA VAL A 17 32.27 6.74 -18.71
C VAL A 17 31.33 7.74 -18.05
N LEU A 18 30.26 7.27 -17.41
CA LEU A 18 29.30 8.14 -16.71
C LEU A 18 29.96 8.87 -15.53
N ALA A 19 30.84 8.21 -14.78
CA ALA A 19 31.59 8.81 -13.68
C ALA A 19 32.53 9.91 -14.19
N VAL A 20 33.28 9.67 -15.27
CA VAL A 20 34.18 10.66 -15.88
C VAL A 20 33.40 11.85 -16.42
N VAL A 21 32.31 11.62 -17.15
CA VAL A 21 31.48 12.71 -17.72
C VAL A 21 30.75 13.48 -16.61
N THR A 22 30.43 12.82 -15.48
CA THR A 22 29.85 13.48 -14.31
C THR A 22 30.89 14.24 -13.49
N ALA A 23 32.13 13.76 -13.43
CA ALA A 23 33.26 14.41 -12.77
C ALA A 23 33.73 15.66 -13.54
N ARG A 24 33.74 15.63 -14.87
CA ARG A 24 34.06 16.78 -15.75
C ARG A 24 32.98 17.88 -15.77
N ARG A 25 32.15 17.96 -14.73
CA ARG A 25 31.05 18.92 -14.62
C ARG A 25 31.55 20.35 -14.44
N ARG A 26 30.77 21.31 -14.95
CA ARG A 26 30.83 22.72 -14.56
C ARG A 26 29.54 23.05 -13.81
N GLY A 27 29.67 23.60 -12.60
CA GLY A 27 28.53 23.86 -11.71
C GLY A 27 28.09 22.65 -10.88
N ALA A 28 26.91 22.76 -10.27
CA ALA A 28 26.35 21.75 -9.36
C ALA A 28 26.07 20.41 -10.06
N LEU A 29 26.16 19.33 -9.30
CA LEU A 29 26.03 17.93 -9.71
C LEU A 29 24.68 17.65 -10.40
N ALA A 30 23.59 18.04 -9.75
CA ALA A 30 22.22 17.92 -10.28
C ALA A 30 21.72 19.23 -10.92
N GLY A 31 22.62 20.18 -11.20
CA GLY A 31 22.27 21.50 -11.73
C GLY A 31 21.27 22.26 -10.85
N PRO A 32 20.35 23.04 -11.44
CA PRO A 32 19.36 23.81 -10.68
C PRO A 32 18.39 22.96 -9.85
N TYR A 33 18.25 21.67 -10.15
CA TYR A 33 17.34 20.78 -9.42
C TYR A 33 17.74 20.68 -7.94
N GLN A 34 19.03 20.45 -7.69
CA GLN A 34 19.63 20.52 -6.36
C GLN A 34 21.03 21.15 -6.47
N PRO A 35 21.21 22.43 -6.09
CA PRO A 35 22.50 23.12 -6.20
C PRO A 35 23.50 22.69 -5.12
N ASP A 36 23.06 22.04 -4.05
CA ASP A 36 23.95 21.51 -3.02
C ASP A 36 24.48 20.12 -3.40
N ASP A 37 25.75 20.08 -3.81
CA ASP A 37 26.45 18.84 -4.16
C ASP A 37 26.53 17.85 -3.00
N ARG A 38 26.61 18.31 -1.74
CA ARG A 38 26.68 17.41 -0.58
C ARG A 38 25.38 16.62 -0.46
N HIS A 39 24.24 17.33 -0.56
CA HIS A 39 22.93 16.69 -0.53
C HIS A 39 22.72 15.77 -1.73
N ALA A 40 23.24 16.17 -2.90
CA ALA A 40 23.13 15.36 -4.09
C ALA A 40 23.92 14.04 -4.00
N TRP A 41 25.15 14.09 -3.49
CA TRP A 41 25.94 12.89 -3.23
C TRP A 41 25.34 12.01 -2.15
N MET A 42 24.79 12.59 -1.09
CA MET A 42 24.10 11.81 -0.06
C MET A 42 22.94 11.01 -0.64
N GLY A 43 22.11 11.62 -1.49
CA GLY A 43 21.00 10.91 -2.15
C GLY A 43 21.46 9.82 -3.11
N TYR A 44 22.50 10.12 -3.88
CA TYR A 44 23.09 9.18 -4.82
C TYR A 44 23.69 7.95 -4.10
N TRP A 45 24.45 8.14 -3.02
CA TRP A 45 25.11 7.03 -2.31
C TRP A 45 24.19 6.26 -1.36
N ALA A 46 23.10 6.86 -0.88
CA ALA A 46 22.14 6.15 -0.05
C ALA A 46 21.38 5.06 -0.82
N LEU A 47 21.08 5.29 -2.09
CA LEU A 47 20.23 4.40 -2.88
C LEU A 47 20.82 3.01 -3.18
N PRO A 48 22.10 2.86 -3.57
CA PRO A 48 22.70 1.54 -3.74
C PRO A 48 22.65 0.69 -2.46
N VAL A 49 22.79 1.31 -1.28
CA VAL A 49 22.67 0.60 0.01
C VAL A 49 21.22 0.15 0.24
N ILE A 50 20.24 1.03 -0.02
CA ILE A 50 18.82 0.70 0.11
C ILE A 50 18.45 -0.41 -0.87
N ALA A 51 18.86 -0.30 -2.14
CA ALA A 51 18.61 -1.29 -3.18
C ALA A 51 19.23 -2.64 -2.80
N PHE A 52 20.48 -2.66 -2.35
CA PHE A 52 21.14 -3.88 -1.90
C PHE A 52 20.36 -4.58 -0.78
N LEU A 53 20.01 -3.85 0.29
CA LEU A 53 19.30 -4.42 1.44
C LEU A 53 17.89 -4.90 1.07
N TYR A 54 17.19 -4.14 0.21
CA TYR A 54 15.82 -4.42 -0.18
C TYR A 54 15.71 -5.56 -1.19
N THR A 55 16.64 -5.66 -2.14
CA THR A 55 16.63 -6.69 -3.20
C THR A 55 17.18 -8.03 -2.72
N THR A 56 18.15 -8.04 -1.80
CA THR A 56 18.79 -9.26 -1.28
C THR A 56 17.83 -10.42 -0.93
N PRO A 57 16.77 -10.22 -0.11
CA PRO A 57 15.87 -11.32 0.24
C PRO A 57 15.03 -11.81 -0.96
N TRP A 58 14.65 -10.91 -1.86
CA TRP A 58 13.85 -11.22 -3.04
C TRP A 58 14.64 -12.04 -4.06
N ASP A 59 15.88 -11.62 -4.34
CA ASP A 59 16.79 -12.34 -5.23
C ASP A 59 17.12 -13.73 -4.70
N ASN A 60 17.42 -13.85 -3.40
CA ASN A 60 17.65 -15.16 -2.79
C ASN A 60 16.44 -16.08 -2.92
N TYR A 61 15.23 -15.54 -2.78
CA TYR A 61 14.02 -16.32 -2.97
C TYR A 61 13.84 -16.77 -4.42
N LEU A 62 14.10 -15.90 -5.40
CA LEU A 62 14.03 -16.25 -6.82
C LEU A 62 14.98 -17.38 -7.20
N VAL A 63 16.25 -17.26 -6.78
CA VAL A 63 17.27 -18.28 -7.10
C VAL A 63 17.00 -19.57 -6.34
N TYR A 64 16.56 -19.49 -5.08
CA TYR A 64 16.10 -20.66 -4.31
C TYR A 64 14.94 -21.40 -5.00
N ARG A 65 14.01 -20.65 -5.61
CA ARG A 65 12.88 -21.20 -6.37
C ARG A 65 13.25 -21.61 -7.79
N GLU A 66 14.50 -21.46 -8.19
CA GLU A 66 15.02 -21.77 -9.54
C GLU A 66 14.32 -20.98 -10.65
N VAL A 67 13.84 -19.77 -10.34
CA VAL A 67 13.36 -18.83 -11.36
C VAL A 67 14.55 -18.34 -12.19
N TRP A 68 15.63 -18.03 -11.49
CA TRP A 68 16.95 -17.74 -12.06
C TRP A 68 17.92 -18.84 -11.69
N THR A 69 18.77 -19.22 -12.63
CA THR A 69 19.83 -20.20 -12.41
C THR A 69 21.15 -19.71 -12.98
N TYR A 70 22.24 -20.04 -12.28
CA TYR A 70 23.59 -19.65 -12.66
C TYR A 70 24.47 -20.90 -12.71
N PRO A 71 25.10 -21.23 -13.86
CA PRO A 71 26.03 -22.34 -13.92
C PRO A 71 27.22 -22.12 -12.97
N PRO A 72 27.66 -23.14 -12.21
CA PRO A 72 28.74 -22.99 -11.23
C PRO A 72 30.08 -22.53 -11.84
N ASP A 73 30.34 -22.88 -13.09
CA ASP A 73 31.54 -22.49 -13.85
C ASP A 73 31.52 -21.02 -14.33
N ARG A 74 30.37 -20.34 -14.19
CA ARG A 74 30.16 -18.96 -14.66
C ARG A 74 30.25 -17.92 -13.55
N VAL A 75 30.31 -18.34 -12.29
CA VAL A 75 30.29 -17.46 -11.12
C VAL A 75 31.48 -17.75 -10.20
N LEU A 76 31.98 -16.73 -9.50
CA LEU A 76 33.10 -16.86 -8.56
C LEU A 76 32.72 -17.56 -7.26
N GLY A 77 31.48 -17.40 -6.82
CA GLY A 77 30.97 -17.92 -5.56
C GLY A 77 29.62 -17.31 -5.22
N ARG A 78 29.04 -17.70 -4.09
CA ARG A 78 27.68 -17.31 -3.67
C ARG A 78 27.64 -16.89 -2.20
N ILE A 79 26.74 -15.98 -1.86
CA ILE A 79 26.26 -15.75 -0.48
C ILE A 79 24.80 -16.18 -0.46
N GLY A 80 24.45 -17.15 0.40
CA GLY A 80 23.15 -17.81 0.29
C GLY A 80 23.03 -18.52 -1.06
N TYR A 81 21.99 -18.19 -1.82
CA TYR A 81 21.74 -18.76 -3.15
C TYR A 81 22.31 -17.93 -4.29
N VAL A 82 22.64 -16.66 -4.04
CA VAL A 82 22.90 -15.65 -5.07
C VAL A 82 24.40 -15.45 -5.29
N PRO A 83 24.88 -15.31 -6.55
CA PRO A 83 26.29 -15.05 -6.85
C PRO A 83 26.80 -13.71 -6.30
N TYR A 84 28.10 -13.61 -5.97
CA TYR A 84 28.74 -12.35 -5.58
C TYR A 84 28.56 -11.24 -6.63
N GLU A 85 28.59 -11.64 -7.90
CA GLU A 85 28.44 -10.75 -9.04
C GLU A 85 27.05 -10.15 -9.13
N GLU A 86 26.00 -10.87 -8.75
CA GLU A 86 24.62 -10.36 -8.73
C GLU A 86 24.45 -9.30 -7.62
N TYR A 87 25.02 -9.55 -6.45
CA TYR A 87 25.10 -8.54 -5.38
C TYR A 87 25.83 -7.27 -5.82
N ALA A 88 26.91 -7.41 -6.60
CA ALA A 88 27.60 -6.28 -7.20
C ALA A 88 26.71 -5.58 -8.24
N PHE A 89 25.95 -6.35 -9.04
CA PHE A 89 25.04 -5.82 -10.04
C PHE A 89 23.98 -4.88 -9.43
N PHE A 90 23.39 -5.21 -8.26
CA PHE A 90 22.43 -4.33 -7.57
C PHE A 90 23.01 -2.92 -7.35
N ILE A 91 24.26 -2.88 -6.89
CA ILE A 91 24.96 -1.63 -6.59
C ILE A 91 25.30 -0.93 -7.91
N LEU A 92 25.92 -1.64 -8.84
CA LEU A 92 26.42 -1.07 -10.10
C LEU A 92 25.29 -0.52 -10.97
N GLN A 93 24.17 -1.25 -11.12
CA GLN A 93 23.00 -0.78 -11.86
C GLN A 93 22.42 0.50 -11.23
N THR A 94 22.33 0.55 -9.90
CA THR A 94 21.84 1.73 -9.18
C THR A 94 22.75 2.94 -9.42
N LEU A 95 24.07 2.74 -9.38
CA LEU A 95 25.07 3.78 -9.65
C LEU A 95 25.00 4.30 -11.09
N ILE A 96 24.92 3.41 -12.09
CA ILE A 96 24.79 3.79 -13.51
C ILE A 96 23.55 4.65 -13.72
N THR A 97 22.40 4.17 -13.26
CA THR A 97 21.11 4.85 -13.41
C THR A 97 21.12 6.21 -12.70
N GLY A 98 21.67 6.26 -11.48
CA GLY A 98 21.82 7.49 -10.71
C GLY A 98 22.71 8.52 -11.37
N LEU A 99 23.88 8.14 -11.89
CA LEU A 99 24.80 9.06 -12.59
C LEU A 99 24.20 9.55 -13.90
N PHE A 100 23.54 8.68 -14.65
CA PHE A 100 22.87 9.06 -15.88
C PHE A 100 21.75 10.09 -15.61
N LEU A 101 20.95 9.88 -14.57
CA LEU A 101 19.95 10.86 -14.12
C LEU A 101 20.59 12.20 -13.70
N LEU A 102 21.64 12.18 -12.88
CA LEU A 102 22.34 13.41 -12.45
C LEU A 102 22.89 14.19 -13.66
N TRP A 103 23.46 13.47 -14.62
CA TRP A 103 23.94 14.03 -15.87
C TRP A 103 22.82 14.68 -16.69
N LEU A 104 21.65 14.05 -16.78
CA LEU A 104 20.47 14.62 -17.44
C LEU A 104 19.94 15.86 -16.71
N LEU A 105 19.74 15.78 -15.39
CA LEU A 105 19.25 16.89 -14.57
C LEU A 105 20.11 18.15 -14.69
N ARG A 106 21.43 17.96 -14.79
CA ARG A 106 22.38 19.05 -15.01
C ARG A 106 22.23 19.71 -16.38
N ARG A 107 21.94 18.94 -17.43
CA ARG A 107 21.81 19.43 -18.82
C ARG A 107 20.45 20.01 -19.13
N ASP A 108 19.43 19.58 -18.41
CA ASP A 108 18.06 20.11 -18.47
C ASP A 108 17.92 21.50 -17.82
N ALA A 109 19.03 22.22 -17.61
CA ALA A 109 19.10 23.55 -17.00
C ALA A 109 18.62 24.69 -17.92
N ALA A 110 18.32 24.43 -19.20
CA ALA A 110 17.88 25.44 -20.17
C ALA A 110 16.38 25.79 -20.11
N GLY A 111 15.74 25.70 -18.94
CA GLY A 111 14.45 26.36 -18.67
C GLY A 111 13.20 25.82 -19.39
N ARG A 112 13.25 24.68 -20.06
CA ARG A 112 12.06 24.08 -20.70
C ARG A 112 11.43 23.04 -19.77
N GLY A 113 10.49 23.47 -18.94
CA GLY A 113 9.61 22.51 -18.25
C GLY A 113 9.42 22.69 -16.74
N GLN A 114 9.59 23.88 -16.16
CA GLN A 114 8.86 24.18 -14.92
C GLN A 114 7.38 24.39 -15.22
N GLU A 115 6.72 23.39 -15.81
CA GLU A 115 5.27 23.39 -15.89
C GLU A 115 4.76 23.10 -14.48
N ALA A 116 4.21 24.14 -13.85
CA ALA A 116 3.56 24.00 -12.56
C ALA A 116 2.32 23.12 -12.76
N VAL A 117 2.39 21.85 -12.35
CA VAL A 117 1.20 20.99 -12.25
C VAL A 117 0.19 21.70 -11.35
N PRO A 118 -1.01 22.07 -11.85
CA PRO A 118 -2.02 22.72 -11.03
C PRO A 118 -2.31 21.91 -9.76
N ARG A 119 -2.58 22.56 -8.62
CA ARG A 119 -2.72 21.90 -7.31
C ARG A 119 -3.77 20.76 -7.28
N ARG A 120 -4.82 20.85 -8.11
CA ARG A 120 -5.84 19.79 -8.23
C ARG A 120 -5.29 18.56 -8.97
N ASP A 121 -4.49 18.77 -10.00
CA ASP A 121 -3.86 17.71 -10.77
C ASP A 121 -2.76 17.02 -9.95
N ALA A 122 -2.08 17.75 -9.06
CA ALA A 122 -1.04 17.18 -8.18
C ALA A 122 -1.59 16.08 -7.24
N ALA A 123 -2.78 16.26 -6.66
CA ALA A 123 -3.38 15.25 -5.79
C ALA A 123 -3.82 14.01 -6.58
N LEU A 124 -4.40 14.21 -7.77
CA LEU A 124 -4.80 13.12 -8.66
C LEU A 124 -3.58 12.35 -9.18
N VAL A 125 -2.50 13.03 -9.57
CA VAL A 125 -1.25 12.40 -10.01
C VAL A 125 -0.66 11.53 -8.90
N ARG A 126 -0.58 12.04 -7.67
CA ARG A 126 -0.03 11.30 -6.53
C ARG A 126 -0.90 10.10 -6.17
N TRP A 127 -2.16 10.36 -5.81
CA TRP A 127 -3.03 9.33 -5.24
C TRP A 127 -3.61 8.40 -6.31
N GLY A 128 -3.92 8.92 -7.51
CA GLY A 128 -4.34 8.11 -8.64
C GLY A 128 -3.22 7.20 -9.15
N GLY A 129 -2.00 7.74 -9.29
CA GLY A 129 -0.83 6.92 -9.64
C GLY A 129 -0.48 5.89 -8.58
N ALA A 130 -0.52 6.26 -7.29
CA ALA A 130 -0.32 5.30 -6.21
C ALA A 130 -1.40 4.21 -6.18
N ALA A 131 -2.67 4.55 -6.42
CA ALA A 131 -3.75 3.57 -6.52
C ALA A 131 -3.58 2.61 -7.70
N PHE A 132 -3.16 3.13 -8.86
CA PHE A 132 -2.83 2.30 -10.03
C PHE A 132 -1.70 1.32 -9.72
N LEU A 133 -0.61 1.79 -9.12
CA LEU A 133 0.53 0.95 -8.71
C LEU A 133 0.12 -0.08 -7.65
N MET A 134 -0.73 0.27 -6.69
CA MET A 134 -1.30 -0.70 -5.74
C MET A 134 -2.19 -1.74 -6.44
N GLY A 135 -2.91 -1.36 -7.50
CA GLY A 135 -3.64 -2.31 -8.36
C GLY A 135 -2.70 -3.31 -9.03
N LEU A 136 -1.56 -2.86 -9.55
CA LEU A 136 -0.51 -3.75 -10.08
C LEU A 136 0.09 -4.65 -9.00
N SER A 137 0.22 -4.17 -7.76
CA SER A 137 0.64 -5.02 -6.63
C SER A 137 -0.38 -6.14 -6.36
N LEU A 138 -1.69 -5.86 -6.40
CA LEU A 138 -2.72 -6.89 -6.25
C LEU A 138 -2.69 -7.89 -7.41
N LEU A 139 -2.48 -7.42 -8.64
CA LEU A 139 -2.24 -8.29 -9.78
C LEU A 139 -1.02 -9.19 -9.55
N GLY A 140 0.08 -8.63 -9.05
CA GLY A 140 1.27 -9.39 -8.66
C GLY A 140 0.96 -10.48 -7.64
N ALA A 141 0.27 -10.12 -6.55
CA ALA A 141 -0.15 -11.08 -5.52
C ALA A 141 -1.07 -12.18 -6.08
N TRP A 142 -1.93 -11.85 -7.05
CA TRP A 142 -2.75 -12.84 -7.74
C TRP A 142 -1.91 -13.78 -8.62
N CYS A 143 -0.94 -13.24 -9.36
CA CYS A 143 0.01 -14.02 -10.18
C CYS A 143 0.85 -15.00 -9.35
N LEU A 144 1.12 -14.73 -8.07
CA LEU A 144 1.84 -15.66 -7.18
C LEU A 144 1.11 -16.99 -6.94
N ARG A 145 -0.18 -17.10 -7.32
CA ARG A 145 -0.97 -18.32 -7.17
C ARG A 145 -0.69 -19.38 -8.24
N SER A 146 0.01 -19.01 -9.32
CA SER A 146 0.35 -19.90 -10.43
C SER A 146 1.86 -19.93 -10.64
N GLU A 147 2.39 -21.12 -10.95
CA GLU A 147 3.82 -21.26 -11.26
C GLU A 147 4.20 -20.46 -12.50
N GLN A 148 3.41 -20.52 -13.57
CA GLN A 148 3.69 -19.85 -14.85
C GLN A 148 3.80 -18.32 -14.74
N SER A 149 3.16 -17.72 -13.74
CA SER A 149 3.22 -16.27 -13.50
C SER A 149 4.02 -15.90 -12.25
N LEU A 150 4.76 -16.86 -11.68
CA LEU A 150 5.49 -16.67 -10.44
C LEU A 150 6.51 -15.54 -10.56
N TYR A 151 7.26 -15.49 -11.67
CA TYR A 151 8.29 -14.48 -11.83
C TYR A 151 7.69 -13.07 -11.92
N LEU A 152 6.68 -12.87 -12.77
CA LEU A 152 5.94 -11.60 -12.86
C LEU A 152 5.30 -11.23 -11.51
N GLY A 153 4.70 -12.21 -10.83
CA GLY A 153 4.06 -12.04 -9.54
C GLY A 153 5.03 -11.53 -8.48
N LEU A 154 6.23 -12.11 -8.43
CA LEU A 154 7.29 -11.70 -7.52
C LEU A 154 7.77 -10.28 -7.81
N ILE A 155 7.93 -9.89 -9.08
CA ILE A 155 8.33 -8.52 -9.44
C ILE A 155 7.26 -7.52 -8.98
N LEU A 156 5.99 -7.74 -9.36
CA LEU A 156 4.91 -6.80 -9.12
C LEU A 156 4.52 -6.71 -7.64
N ALA A 157 4.39 -7.85 -6.94
CA ALA A 157 4.00 -7.87 -5.54
C ALA A 157 5.08 -7.25 -4.63
N TRP A 158 6.36 -7.37 -5.00
CA TRP A 158 7.47 -6.82 -4.24
C TRP A 158 7.65 -5.32 -4.49
N ALA A 159 7.81 -4.91 -5.75
CA ALA A 159 8.25 -3.56 -6.09
C ALA A 159 7.12 -2.51 -6.12
N MET A 160 5.91 -2.89 -6.54
CA MET A 160 4.83 -1.92 -6.75
C MET A 160 4.37 -1.21 -5.48
N PRO A 161 4.29 -1.85 -4.29
CA PRO A 161 3.98 -1.14 -3.04
C PRO A 161 4.98 -0.02 -2.70
N VAL A 162 6.27 -0.27 -2.93
CA VAL A 162 7.33 0.73 -2.69
C VAL A 162 7.20 1.88 -3.67
N LEU A 163 7.03 1.57 -4.96
CA LEU A 163 6.84 2.58 -5.99
C LEU A 163 5.55 3.39 -5.75
N ALA A 164 4.47 2.75 -5.29
CA ALA A 164 3.23 3.41 -4.91
C ALA A 164 3.44 4.39 -3.75
N GLY A 165 4.23 4.01 -2.74
CA GLY A 165 4.62 4.88 -1.64
C GLY A 165 5.44 6.10 -2.10
N GLN A 166 6.45 5.87 -2.95
CA GLN A 166 7.24 6.94 -3.56
C GLN A 166 6.35 7.89 -4.39
N TRP A 167 5.43 7.33 -5.17
CA TRP A 167 4.52 8.10 -6.03
C TRP A 167 3.48 8.89 -5.22
N ALA A 168 2.91 8.28 -4.18
CA ALA A 168 2.01 8.95 -3.24
C ALA A 168 2.72 10.11 -2.54
N PHE A 169 4.01 9.98 -2.23
CA PHE A 169 4.81 11.01 -1.59
C PHE A 169 5.09 12.20 -2.53
N GLY A 170 5.52 11.93 -3.77
CA GLY A 170 5.99 13.00 -4.66
C GLY A 170 5.95 12.72 -6.16
N GLY A 171 5.02 11.88 -6.65
CA GLY A 171 4.81 11.70 -8.09
C GLY A 171 4.54 13.03 -8.81
N ASP A 172 3.84 13.96 -8.16
CA ASP A 172 3.63 15.33 -8.66
C ASP A 172 4.93 16.14 -8.79
N LEU A 173 5.93 15.87 -7.95
CA LEU A 173 7.25 16.52 -8.00
C LEU A 173 8.10 15.96 -9.12
N VAL A 174 8.10 14.62 -9.27
CA VAL A 174 8.84 13.90 -10.31
C VAL A 174 8.30 14.27 -11.69
N MET A 175 6.97 14.34 -11.85
CA MET A 175 6.33 14.66 -13.12
C MET A 175 6.57 16.10 -13.60
N ARG A 176 7.02 17.02 -12.74
CA ARG A 176 7.50 18.34 -13.20
C ARG A 176 8.70 18.25 -14.12
N ARG A 177 9.41 17.11 -14.16
CA ARG A 177 10.48 16.83 -15.12
C ARG A 177 10.24 15.51 -15.85
N ALA A 178 9.01 15.29 -16.33
CA ALA A 178 8.60 14.04 -16.98
C ALA A 178 9.56 13.59 -18.11
N ARG A 179 10.06 14.52 -18.94
CA ARG A 179 11.02 14.18 -20.00
C ARG A 179 12.33 13.60 -19.45
N VAL A 180 12.92 14.25 -18.45
CA VAL A 180 14.15 13.75 -17.79
C VAL A 180 13.86 12.42 -17.10
N TYR A 181 12.74 12.32 -16.38
CA TYR A 181 12.32 11.12 -15.70
C TYR A 181 12.24 9.91 -16.65
N TRP A 182 11.44 10.00 -17.71
CA TRP A 182 11.27 8.90 -18.65
C TRP A 182 12.55 8.61 -19.44
N THR A 183 13.36 9.61 -19.76
CA THR A 183 14.67 9.37 -20.40
C THR A 183 15.61 8.61 -19.46
N ALA A 184 15.65 9.00 -18.18
CA ALA A 184 16.48 8.35 -17.16
C ALA A 184 16.01 6.94 -16.82
N VAL A 185 14.73 6.62 -17.03
CA VAL A 185 14.19 5.25 -16.86
C VAL A 185 14.45 4.41 -18.11
N LEU A 186 14.03 4.87 -19.28
CA LEU A 186 13.97 4.06 -20.49
C LEU A 186 15.34 3.79 -21.10
N VAL A 187 16.28 4.74 -21.05
CA VAL A 187 17.61 4.54 -21.65
C VAL A 187 18.44 3.49 -20.90
N PRO A 188 18.59 3.54 -19.56
CA PRO A 188 19.24 2.45 -18.83
C PRO A 188 18.48 1.13 -18.96
N THR A 189 17.14 1.16 -18.98
CA THR A 189 16.32 -0.06 -19.18
C THR A 189 16.65 -0.74 -20.51
N ALA A 190 16.64 0.01 -21.61
CA ALA A 190 16.96 -0.52 -22.93
C ALA A 190 18.41 -1.01 -23.02
N TYR A 191 19.36 -0.31 -22.39
CA TYR A 191 20.75 -0.77 -22.33
C TYR A 191 20.86 -2.12 -21.60
N LEU A 192 20.21 -2.25 -20.44
CA LEU A 192 20.23 -3.48 -19.65
C LEU A 192 19.52 -4.63 -20.37
N TRP A 193 18.42 -4.38 -21.08
CA TRP A 193 17.81 -5.39 -21.96
C TRP A 193 18.82 -5.91 -22.98
N LEU A 194 19.52 -5.01 -23.69
CA LEU A 194 20.49 -5.44 -24.70
C LEU A 194 21.62 -6.29 -24.12
N THR A 195 22.18 -5.90 -22.97
CA THR A 195 23.30 -6.62 -22.37
C THR A 195 22.85 -7.93 -21.70
N ASP A 196 21.67 -7.94 -21.09
CA ASP A 196 21.07 -9.14 -20.49
C ASP A 196 20.71 -10.19 -21.55
N ALA A 197 20.18 -9.77 -22.70
CA ALA A 197 19.96 -10.67 -23.83
C ALA A 197 21.25 -11.37 -24.29
N VAL A 198 22.37 -10.65 -24.30
CA VAL A 198 23.70 -11.22 -24.60
C VAL A 198 24.13 -12.19 -23.51
N ALA A 199 23.88 -11.89 -22.24
CA ALA A 199 24.26 -12.75 -21.14
C ALA A 199 23.46 -14.07 -21.11
N ILE A 200 22.14 -14.01 -21.32
CA ILE A 200 21.27 -15.19 -21.40
C ILE A 200 21.67 -16.06 -22.59
N SER A 201 21.87 -15.46 -23.78
CA SER A 201 22.29 -16.22 -24.97
C SER A 201 23.66 -16.88 -24.84
N GLN A 202 24.54 -16.35 -23.98
CA GLN A 202 25.83 -16.96 -23.64
C GLN A 202 25.78 -17.94 -22.47
N GLY A 203 24.60 -18.16 -21.88
CA GLY A 203 24.40 -19.07 -20.75
C GLY A 203 25.13 -18.62 -19.48
N ILE A 204 25.27 -17.31 -19.25
CA ILE A 204 25.86 -16.79 -17.99
C ILE A 204 24.87 -16.99 -16.84
N TRP A 205 23.59 -16.77 -17.13
CA TRP A 205 22.44 -17.18 -16.34
C TRP A 205 21.33 -17.63 -17.28
N ALA A 206 20.34 -18.32 -16.73
CA ALA A 206 19.14 -18.73 -17.44
C ALA A 206 17.89 -18.43 -16.62
N ILE A 207 16.83 -18.04 -17.34
CA ILE A 207 15.50 -17.79 -16.80
C ILE A 207 14.63 -19.01 -17.08
N SER A 208 13.91 -19.49 -16.08
CA SER A 208 13.11 -20.71 -16.19
C SER A 208 11.81 -20.49 -16.97
N ASP A 209 11.62 -21.23 -18.06
CA ASP A 209 10.36 -21.25 -18.84
C ASP A 209 9.16 -21.74 -18.01
N ARG A 210 9.40 -22.46 -16.91
CA ARG A 210 8.35 -22.93 -16.01
C ARG A 210 7.65 -21.78 -15.28
N TYR A 211 8.40 -20.72 -15.00
CA TYR A 211 7.96 -19.62 -14.13
C TYR A 211 7.68 -18.30 -14.86
N THR A 212 7.70 -18.33 -16.20
CA THR A 212 7.43 -17.20 -17.10
C THR A 212 6.18 -17.45 -17.95
N LEU A 213 5.55 -16.37 -18.41
CA LEU A 213 4.30 -16.39 -19.16
C LEU A 213 4.46 -16.83 -20.61
N GLY A 214 5.68 -16.76 -21.16
CA GLY A 214 6.01 -17.14 -22.54
C GLY A 214 6.31 -15.97 -23.51
N PRO A 215 5.61 -14.81 -23.49
CA PRO A 215 5.98 -13.68 -24.33
C PRO A 215 7.40 -13.18 -24.03
N GLY A 216 8.15 -12.82 -25.07
CA GLY A 216 9.52 -12.32 -24.96
C GLY A 216 10.04 -11.73 -26.27
N VAL A 217 11.24 -11.13 -26.22
CA VAL A 217 11.94 -10.59 -27.38
C VAL A 217 13.33 -11.23 -27.46
N GLY A 218 13.54 -12.10 -28.44
CA GLY A 218 14.78 -12.89 -28.51
C GLY A 218 14.91 -13.78 -27.27
N PRO A 219 16.08 -13.79 -26.58
CA PRO A 219 16.27 -14.59 -25.36
C PRO A 219 15.67 -13.95 -24.09
N LEU A 220 15.12 -12.74 -24.18
CA LEU A 220 14.56 -12.02 -23.02
C LEU A 220 13.07 -12.34 -22.84
N PRO A 221 12.67 -12.94 -21.72
CA PRO A 221 11.25 -13.03 -21.37
C PRO A 221 10.70 -11.65 -20.97
N LEU A 222 9.38 -11.46 -21.12
CA LEU A 222 8.69 -10.22 -20.77
C LEU A 222 8.95 -9.82 -19.31
N GLU A 223 9.01 -10.79 -18.41
CA GLU A 223 9.24 -10.56 -16.98
C GLU A 223 10.60 -9.93 -16.72
N GLU A 224 11.65 -10.39 -17.40
CA GLU A 224 13.00 -9.80 -17.28
C GLU A 224 13.01 -8.36 -17.81
N MET A 225 12.27 -8.11 -18.90
CA MET A 225 12.10 -6.76 -19.43
C MET A 225 11.41 -5.84 -18.42
N VAL A 226 10.33 -6.33 -17.80
CA VAL A 226 9.56 -5.64 -16.76
C VAL A 226 10.39 -5.43 -15.49
N PHE A 227 11.23 -6.39 -15.12
CA PHE A 227 12.16 -6.30 -13.99
C PHE A 227 13.09 -5.10 -14.13
N PHE A 228 13.79 -4.96 -15.26
CA PHE A 228 14.68 -3.81 -15.49
C PHE A 228 13.94 -2.48 -15.58
N LEU A 229 12.74 -2.46 -16.17
CA LEU A 229 11.91 -1.25 -16.18
C LEU A 229 11.57 -0.81 -14.75
N ILE A 230 11.14 -1.74 -13.91
CA ILE A 230 10.68 -1.46 -12.54
C ILE A 230 11.84 -1.08 -11.63
N THR A 231 12.98 -1.74 -11.72
CA THR A 231 14.17 -1.36 -10.93
C THR A 231 14.63 0.05 -11.30
N ASN A 232 14.62 0.42 -12.58
CA ASN A 232 14.92 1.79 -13.00
C ASN A 232 13.84 2.79 -12.56
N LEU A 233 12.55 2.44 -12.58
CA LEU A 233 11.49 3.29 -12.01
C LEU A 233 11.73 3.56 -10.52
N LEU A 234 12.05 2.54 -9.72
CA LEU A 234 12.35 2.68 -8.28
C LEU A 234 13.56 3.58 -8.04
N VAL A 235 14.66 3.36 -8.77
CA VAL A 235 15.90 4.13 -8.60
C VAL A 235 15.68 5.58 -9.02
N VAL A 236 15.18 5.84 -10.23
CA VAL A 236 15.01 7.20 -10.74
C VAL A 236 14.01 7.98 -9.89
N THR A 237 12.88 7.38 -9.51
CA THR A 237 11.90 8.00 -8.62
C THR A 237 12.53 8.32 -7.26
N GLY A 238 13.25 7.36 -6.68
CA GLY A 238 13.96 7.52 -5.41
C GLY A 238 14.97 8.67 -5.42
N VAL A 239 15.88 8.70 -6.41
CA VAL A 239 16.90 9.75 -6.52
C VAL A 239 16.20 11.11 -6.70
N MET A 240 15.25 11.21 -7.64
CA MET A 240 14.58 12.48 -7.91
C MET A 240 13.84 13.03 -6.69
N LEU A 241 13.19 12.17 -5.90
CA LEU A 241 12.52 12.58 -4.67
C LEU A 241 13.53 13.02 -3.60
N PHE A 242 14.63 12.29 -3.42
CA PHE A 242 15.65 12.67 -2.44
C PHE A 242 16.28 14.03 -2.76
N LEU A 243 16.51 14.29 -4.04
CA LEU A 243 17.09 15.54 -4.52
C LEU A 243 16.09 16.72 -4.52
N HIS A 244 14.78 16.45 -4.55
CA HIS A 244 13.79 17.51 -4.74
C HIS A 244 13.71 18.44 -3.50
N ARG A 245 13.83 19.75 -3.72
CA ARG A 245 13.84 20.75 -2.62
C ARG A 245 12.59 20.74 -1.73
N GLU A 246 11.42 20.41 -2.30
CA GLU A 246 10.17 20.27 -1.55
C GLU A 246 10.04 18.94 -0.79
N ALA A 247 10.90 17.95 -1.02
CA ALA A 247 10.79 16.65 -0.36
C ALA A 247 11.09 16.75 1.14
N LEU A 248 12.18 17.40 1.53
CA LEU A 248 12.54 17.52 2.95
C LEU A 248 11.48 18.29 3.77
N PRO A 249 10.94 19.43 3.31
CA PRO A 249 9.78 20.06 3.97
C PRO A 249 8.54 19.16 4.05
N ARG A 250 8.26 18.33 3.03
CA ARG A 250 7.17 17.33 3.08
C ARG A 250 7.45 16.25 4.13
N VAL A 251 8.68 15.76 4.25
CA VAL A 251 9.06 14.83 5.32
C VAL A 251 8.89 15.49 6.67
N GLN A 252 9.45 16.68 6.89
CA GLN A 252 9.37 17.39 8.17
C GLN A 252 7.93 17.70 8.59
N SER A 253 7.07 18.11 7.64
CA SER A 253 5.64 18.28 7.90
C SER A 253 4.95 16.95 8.18
N GLY A 254 5.32 15.89 7.46
CA GLY A 254 4.87 14.51 7.68
C GLY A 254 5.20 13.97 9.07
N LEU A 255 6.43 14.20 9.54
CA LEU A 255 6.93 13.76 10.84
C LEU A 255 6.10 14.30 12.01
N ARG A 256 5.52 15.50 11.88
CA ARG A 256 4.61 16.08 12.89
C ARG A 256 3.33 15.26 13.08
N TRP A 257 2.96 14.46 12.10
CA TRP A 257 1.80 13.59 12.14
C TRP A 257 2.11 12.17 12.61
N LEU A 258 3.39 11.82 12.81
CA LEU A 258 3.80 10.54 13.38
C LEU A 258 3.37 10.46 14.84
N THR A 259 2.18 9.91 15.02
CA THR A 259 1.53 9.73 16.31
C THR A 259 1.44 8.24 16.61
N PRO A 260 1.45 7.83 17.90
CA PRO A 260 1.38 6.41 18.25
C PRO A 260 0.18 5.68 17.62
N TRP A 261 -1.00 6.32 17.58
CA TRP A 261 -2.19 5.72 16.97
C TRP A 261 -2.01 5.45 15.48
N LEU A 262 -1.28 6.30 14.74
CA LEU A 262 -1.02 6.11 13.32
C LEU A 262 -0.10 4.92 13.09
N GLY A 263 0.97 4.79 13.88
CA GLY A 263 1.86 3.63 13.84
C GLY A 263 1.13 2.33 14.13
N VAL A 264 0.27 2.31 15.17
CA VAL A 264 -0.56 1.16 15.50
C VAL A 264 -1.58 0.84 14.39
N THR A 265 -2.17 1.87 13.75
CA THR A 265 -3.05 1.67 12.59
C THR A 265 -2.29 1.02 11.44
N ILE A 266 -1.10 1.52 11.10
CA ILE A 266 -0.26 0.93 10.05
C ILE A 266 0.04 -0.53 10.36
N LEU A 267 0.45 -0.84 11.59
CA LEU A 267 0.72 -2.21 12.01
C LEU A 267 -0.52 -3.11 11.88
N ALA A 268 -1.71 -2.62 12.25
CA ALA A 268 -2.96 -3.36 12.11
C ALA A 268 -3.22 -3.79 10.66
N PHE A 269 -2.93 -2.94 9.67
CA PHE A 269 -3.09 -3.27 8.26
C PHE A 269 -1.93 -4.10 7.69
N LEU A 270 -0.69 -3.92 8.17
CA LEU A 270 0.43 -4.76 7.79
C LEU A 270 0.20 -6.24 8.15
N LEU A 271 -0.48 -6.53 9.27
CA LEU A 271 -0.85 -7.89 9.67
C LEU A 271 -1.78 -8.61 8.67
N ARG A 272 -2.37 -7.88 7.71
CA ARG A 272 -3.25 -8.47 6.70
C ARG A 272 -2.51 -8.92 5.46
N ILE A 273 -1.31 -8.40 5.22
CA ILE A 273 -0.49 -8.76 4.05
C ILE A 273 -0.17 -10.26 4.04
N PRO A 274 0.15 -10.93 5.16
CA PRO A 274 0.41 -12.37 5.17
C PRO A 274 -0.83 -13.25 4.95
N VAL A 275 -2.06 -12.72 5.09
CA VAL A 275 -3.30 -13.55 5.10
C VAL A 275 -3.46 -14.41 3.85
N PRO A 276 -3.29 -13.90 2.61
CA PRO A 276 -3.38 -14.74 1.41
C PRO A 276 -2.32 -15.84 1.32
N LEU A 277 -1.18 -15.64 2.00
CA LEU A 277 -0.04 -16.57 2.01
C LEU A 277 -0.10 -17.56 3.18
N TRP A 278 -0.84 -17.23 4.24
CA TRP A 278 -1.04 -18.06 5.41
C TRP A 278 -2.52 -18.10 5.85
N PRO A 279 -3.40 -18.77 5.08
CA PRO A 279 -4.83 -18.81 5.38
C PRO A 279 -5.15 -19.40 6.77
N ALA A 280 -4.37 -20.39 7.22
CA ALA A 280 -4.52 -20.99 8.55
C ALA A 280 -4.23 -19.99 9.69
N GLY A 281 -3.42 -18.95 9.44
CA GLY A 281 -3.14 -17.88 10.39
C GLY A 281 -4.21 -16.78 10.43
N PHE A 282 -5.20 -16.82 9.55
CA PHE A 282 -6.22 -15.77 9.44
C PHE A 282 -6.93 -15.44 10.76
N PRO A 283 -7.40 -16.41 11.58
CA PRO A 283 -8.02 -16.10 12.87
C PRO A 283 -7.16 -15.25 13.81
N LEU A 284 -5.87 -15.61 13.90
CA LEU A 284 -4.91 -14.92 14.75
C LEU A 284 -4.64 -13.52 14.19
N LEU A 285 -4.34 -13.42 12.90
CA LEU A 285 -4.02 -12.16 12.24
C LEU A 285 -5.19 -11.19 12.24
N ALA A 286 -6.42 -11.68 12.01
CA ALA A 286 -7.64 -10.89 12.09
C ALA A 286 -7.89 -10.38 13.52
N THR A 287 -7.74 -11.25 14.53
CA THR A 287 -7.91 -10.85 15.94
C THR A 287 -6.87 -9.82 16.37
N LEU A 288 -5.60 -10.02 16.01
CA LEU A 288 -4.52 -9.07 16.29
C LEU A 288 -4.74 -7.74 15.54
N SER A 289 -5.11 -7.80 14.26
CA SER A 289 -5.41 -6.62 13.44
C SER A 289 -6.53 -5.78 14.06
N THR A 290 -7.65 -6.42 14.43
CA THR A 290 -8.78 -5.74 15.08
C THR A 290 -8.39 -5.19 16.45
N SER A 291 -7.63 -5.94 17.26
CA SER A 291 -7.14 -5.46 18.57
C SER A 291 -6.25 -4.22 18.44
N LEU A 292 -5.36 -4.19 17.44
CA LEU A 292 -4.53 -3.03 17.15
C LEU A 292 -5.39 -1.86 16.64
N LEU A 293 -6.41 -2.11 15.81
CA LEU A 293 -7.32 -1.06 15.37
C LEU A 293 -8.10 -0.46 16.55
N THR A 294 -8.55 -1.27 17.50
CA THR A 294 -9.14 -0.84 18.77
C THR A 294 -8.16 -0.02 19.60
N LEU A 295 -6.90 -0.46 19.73
CA LEU A 295 -5.86 0.30 20.42
C LEU A 295 -5.58 1.64 19.74
N ALA A 296 -5.52 1.68 18.40
CA ALA A 296 -5.34 2.91 17.64
C ALA A 296 -6.51 3.88 17.85
N ALA A 297 -7.75 3.38 17.80
CA ALA A 297 -8.93 4.18 18.10
C ALA A 297 -8.88 4.72 19.54
N TRP A 298 -8.53 3.89 20.53
CA TRP A 298 -8.38 4.31 21.92
C TRP A 298 -7.31 5.38 22.09
N LEU A 299 -6.10 5.20 21.52
CA LEU A 299 -5.00 6.17 21.57
C LEU A 299 -5.40 7.51 20.95
N PHE A 300 -6.13 7.47 19.84
CA PHE A 300 -6.66 8.67 19.21
C PHE A 300 -7.66 9.39 20.12
N VAL A 301 -8.64 8.68 20.67
CA VAL A 301 -9.63 9.28 21.59
C VAL A 301 -8.95 9.80 22.85
N ALA A 302 -8.00 9.07 23.42
CA ALA A 302 -7.29 9.46 24.63
C ALA A 302 -6.52 10.77 24.44
N ARG A 303 -5.88 10.95 23.27
CA ARG A 303 -5.17 12.18 22.91
C ARG A 303 -6.08 13.41 22.81
N HIS A 304 -7.32 13.24 22.32
CA HIS A 304 -8.19 14.37 21.98
C HIS A 304 -9.31 14.63 23.00
N ALA A 305 -9.72 13.61 23.75
CA ALA A 305 -10.82 13.66 24.72
C ALA A 305 -10.41 13.26 26.14
N GLY A 306 -9.18 12.78 26.33
CA GLY A 306 -8.64 12.28 27.60
C GLY A 306 -8.83 10.78 27.80
N ALA A 307 -7.89 10.14 28.50
CA ALA A 307 -7.86 8.69 28.71
C ALA A 307 -9.14 8.15 29.39
N ALA A 308 -9.69 8.86 30.37
CA ALA A 308 -10.93 8.45 31.04
C ALA A 308 -12.11 8.34 30.07
N ARG A 309 -12.28 9.33 29.17
CA ARG A 309 -13.33 9.29 28.13
C ARG A 309 -13.06 8.19 27.11
N ALA A 310 -11.80 8.00 26.71
CA ALA A 310 -11.43 6.94 25.79
C ALA A 310 -11.76 5.55 26.35
N THR A 311 -11.41 5.28 27.61
CA THR A 311 -11.73 4.03 28.29
C THR A 311 -13.23 3.88 28.50
N GLY A 312 -13.95 4.93 28.89
CA GLY A 312 -15.42 4.89 29.02
C GLY A 312 -16.12 4.58 27.69
N MET A 313 -15.67 5.20 26.59
CA MET A 313 -16.19 4.92 25.24
C MET A 313 -15.84 3.51 24.77
N ALA A 314 -14.63 3.03 25.06
CA ALA A 314 -14.21 1.67 24.73
C ALA A 314 -15.03 0.63 25.51
N ALA A 315 -15.17 0.81 26.82
CA ALA A 315 -16.00 -0.05 27.65
C ALA A 315 -17.46 -0.05 27.18
N LEU A 316 -18.02 1.12 26.87
CA LEU A 316 -19.37 1.25 26.33
C LEU A 316 -19.53 0.50 24.99
N GLY A 317 -18.65 0.76 24.02
CA GLY A 317 -18.72 0.13 22.69
C GLY A 317 -18.55 -1.38 22.74
N VAL A 318 -17.54 -1.86 23.46
CA VAL A 318 -17.25 -3.29 23.62
C VAL A 318 -18.38 -4.00 24.35
N THR A 319 -18.87 -3.45 25.46
CA THR A 319 -19.91 -4.10 26.28
C THR A 319 -21.26 -4.09 25.57
N LEU A 320 -21.66 -2.95 24.98
CA LEU A 320 -22.92 -2.88 24.24
C LEU A 320 -22.88 -3.75 22.99
N GLY A 321 -21.76 -3.73 22.25
CA GLY A 321 -21.54 -4.59 21.10
C GLY A 321 -21.65 -6.06 21.45
N TRP A 322 -20.91 -6.51 22.48
CA TRP A 322 -21.02 -7.88 22.97
C TRP A 322 -22.45 -8.25 23.40
N ALA A 323 -23.15 -7.38 24.13
CA ALA A 323 -24.50 -7.65 24.59
C ALA A 323 -25.48 -7.82 23.43
N VAL A 324 -25.39 -6.95 22.41
CA VAL A 324 -26.24 -7.01 21.22
C VAL A 324 -25.93 -8.24 20.36
N GLU A 325 -24.65 -8.61 20.20
CA GLU A 325 -24.24 -9.84 19.51
C GLU A 325 -24.68 -11.11 20.25
N LYS A 326 -24.59 -11.09 21.59
CA LYS A 326 -25.04 -12.21 22.40
C LYS A 326 -26.57 -12.36 22.33
N LEU A 327 -27.30 -11.26 22.34
CA LEU A 327 -28.75 -11.26 22.14
C LEU A 327 -29.11 -11.74 20.72
N GLY A 328 -28.40 -11.25 19.71
CA GLY A 328 -28.57 -11.62 18.30
C GLY A 328 -28.37 -13.11 18.06
N SER A 329 -27.25 -13.66 18.50
CA SER A 329 -26.93 -15.09 18.34
C SER A 329 -27.90 -16.04 19.07
N VAL A 330 -28.64 -15.56 20.07
CA VAL A 330 -29.63 -16.39 20.81
C VAL A 330 -31.04 -16.21 20.28
N THR A 331 -31.44 -14.98 19.92
CA THR A 331 -32.84 -14.63 19.62
C THR A 331 -33.11 -14.37 18.15
N GLY A 332 -32.05 -14.17 17.36
CA GLY A 332 -32.13 -13.68 15.99
C GLY A 332 -32.39 -12.18 15.85
N TRP A 333 -32.53 -11.42 16.95
CA TRP A 333 -32.70 -9.96 16.92
C TRP A 333 -31.46 -9.25 17.48
N PRO A 334 -30.91 -8.20 16.82
CA PRO A 334 -31.49 -7.46 15.69
C PRO A 334 -30.98 -7.86 14.30
N PHE A 335 -30.18 -8.93 14.17
CA PHE A 335 -29.44 -9.21 12.92
C PHE A 335 -30.07 -10.27 12.00
N GLY A 336 -31.04 -11.05 12.47
CA GLY A 336 -31.48 -12.30 11.83
C GLY A 336 -30.94 -13.51 12.56
N VAL A 337 -31.29 -14.73 12.12
CA VAL A 337 -30.86 -15.98 12.76
C VAL A 337 -29.49 -16.39 12.23
N TYR A 338 -28.51 -16.54 13.13
CA TYR A 338 -27.14 -16.92 12.80
C TYR A 338 -26.46 -17.67 13.95
N SER A 339 -25.38 -18.38 13.64
CA SER A 339 -24.53 -19.06 14.62
C SER A 339 -23.04 -18.72 14.44
N TYR A 340 -22.33 -18.60 15.56
CA TYR A 340 -20.87 -18.46 15.66
C TYR A 340 -20.14 -19.80 15.92
N ASP A 341 -20.81 -20.95 15.78
CA ASP A 341 -20.20 -22.26 16.13
C ASP A 341 -18.90 -22.56 15.36
N GLY A 342 -18.76 -22.04 14.13
CA GLY A 342 -17.54 -22.17 13.33
C GLY A 342 -16.50 -21.09 13.59
N ALA A 343 -16.75 -20.15 14.50
CA ALA A 343 -15.85 -19.05 14.75
C ALA A 343 -14.63 -19.48 15.58
N PRO A 344 -13.42 -19.06 15.17
CA PRO A 344 -12.22 -19.36 15.94
C PRO A 344 -12.16 -18.53 17.22
N GLY A 345 -11.56 -19.12 18.27
CA GLY A 345 -11.31 -18.41 19.52
C GLY A 345 -10.28 -17.27 19.38
N PRO A 346 -10.19 -16.37 20.38
CA PRO A 346 -10.91 -16.42 21.66
C PRO A 346 -12.37 -15.96 21.56
N LEU A 347 -13.26 -16.64 22.29
CA LEU A 347 -14.70 -16.35 22.36
C LEU A 347 -15.06 -15.74 23.72
N LEU A 348 -15.93 -14.73 23.73
CA LEU A 348 -16.51 -14.12 24.91
C LEU A 348 -18.00 -14.51 24.98
N GLY A 349 -18.34 -15.50 25.80
CA GLY A 349 -19.73 -15.97 25.92
C GLY A 349 -20.32 -16.54 24.61
N GLY A 350 -19.48 -17.10 23.74
CA GLY A 350 -19.86 -17.62 22.42
C GLY A 350 -19.74 -16.61 21.27
N VAL A 351 -19.43 -15.34 21.56
CA VAL A 351 -19.19 -14.31 20.53
C VAL A 351 -17.69 -14.13 20.32
N PRO A 352 -17.16 -14.14 19.08
CA PRO A 352 -15.72 -13.96 18.83
C PRO A 352 -15.21 -12.62 19.34
N LEU A 353 -14.08 -12.60 20.05
CA LEU A 353 -13.54 -11.39 20.71
C LEU A 353 -13.36 -10.21 19.74
N LEU A 354 -13.01 -10.49 18.48
CA LEU A 354 -12.84 -9.47 17.45
C LEU A 354 -14.12 -8.67 17.21
N VAL A 355 -15.31 -9.25 17.38
CA VAL A 355 -16.59 -8.58 17.10
C VAL A 355 -16.88 -7.48 18.13
N PRO A 356 -16.88 -7.74 19.45
CA PRO A 356 -16.99 -6.67 20.45
C PRO A 356 -15.91 -5.59 20.33
N LEU A 357 -14.66 -5.95 20.00
CA LEU A 357 -13.59 -4.99 19.75
C LEU A 357 -13.89 -4.07 18.55
N GLY A 358 -14.48 -4.64 17.50
CA GLY A 358 -14.98 -3.92 16.32
C GLY A 358 -16.07 -2.90 16.66
N TRP A 359 -16.98 -3.24 17.57
CA TRP A 359 -18.05 -2.36 18.05
C TRP A 359 -17.57 -1.10 18.82
N PHE A 360 -16.28 -1.00 19.15
CA PHE A 360 -15.67 0.27 19.53
C PHE A 360 -14.88 0.90 18.39
N ALA A 361 -13.98 0.13 17.76
CA ALA A 361 -13.03 0.67 16.79
C ALA A 361 -13.71 1.22 15.53
N MET A 362 -14.61 0.43 14.93
CA MET A 362 -15.27 0.81 13.69
C MET A 362 -16.19 2.02 13.88
N PRO A 363 -17.03 2.12 14.93
CA PRO A 363 -17.84 3.33 15.14
C PRO A 363 -17.00 4.59 15.38
N VAL A 364 -15.82 4.51 16.01
CA VAL A 364 -14.91 5.66 16.09
C VAL A 364 -14.47 6.09 14.69
N VAL A 365 -14.00 5.14 13.86
CA VAL A 365 -13.55 5.39 12.48
C VAL A 365 -14.66 5.99 11.62
N THR A 366 -15.84 5.38 11.59
CA THR A 366 -16.95 5.80 10.74
C THR A 366 -17.58 7.10 11.23
N THR A 367 -17.61 7.36 12.54
CA THR A 367 -18.12 8.64 13.08
C THR A 367 -17.19 9.80 12.79
N LEU A 368 -15.87 9.57 12.78
CA LEU A 368 -14.88 10.56 12.31
C LEU A 368 -15.08 10.87 10.82
N LEU A 369 -15.25 9.84 9.99
CA LEU A 369 -15.50 10.01 8.56
C LEU A 369 -16.83 10.72 8.28
N ALA A 370 -17.88 10.41 9.05
CA ALA A 370 -19.20 11.03 8.97
C ALA A 370 -19.28 12.43 9.62
N ARG A 371 -18.19 12.92 10.21
CA ARG A 371 -18.11 14.20 10.95
C ARG A 371 -19.17 14.33 12.05
N GLY A 372 -19.38 13.25 12.81
CA GLY A 372 -20.34 13.19 13.91
C GLY A 372 -21.80 12.97 13.50
N ARG A 373 -22.10 12.72 12.21
CA ARG A 373 -23.46 12.44 11.75
C ARG A 373 -23.80 10.96 12.01
N ALA A 374 -24.52 10.70 13.09
CA ALA A 374 -24.81 9.36 13.58
C ALA A 374 -25.39 8.41 12.49
N TRP A 375 -26.45 8.83 11.78
CA TRP A 375 -27.09 7.99 10.74
C TRP A 375 -26.13 7.61 9.60
N LEU A 376 -25.20 8.51 9.26
CA LEU A 376 -24.21 8.29 8.19
C LEU A 376 -23.08 7.39 8.70
N SER A 377 -22.74 7.48 9.98
CA SER A 377 -21.84 6.55 10.65
C SER A 377 -22.42 5.13 10.66
N GLY A 378 -23.71 4.98 11.00
CA GLY A 378 -24.42 3.71 10.87
C GLY A 378 -24.43 3.15 9.45
N LEU A 379 -24.61 4.01 8.43
CA LEU A 379 -24.57 3.59 7.02
C LEU A 379 -23.19 3.08 6.63
N LEU A 380 -22.13 3.77 7.07
CA LEU A 380 -20.75 3.34 6.83
C LEU A 380 -20.43 2.02 7.55
N LEU A 381 -20.98 1.80 8.75
CA LEU A 381 -20.82 0.54 9.48
C LEU A 381 -21.51 -0.62 8.76
N ALA A 382 -22.77 -0.44 8.35
CA ALA A 382 -23.48 -1.46 7.57
C ALA A 382 -22.78 -1.77 6.23
N ALA A 383 -22.18 -0.76 5.58
CA ALA A 383 -21.39 -0.98 4.37
C ALA A 383 -20.08 -1.75 4.66
N TRP A 384 -19.42 -1.48 5.80
CA TRP A 384 -18.22 -2.21 6.22
C TRP A 384 -18.56 -3.67 6.55
N ASP A 385 -19.63 -3.90 7.31
CA ASP A 385 -20.16 -5.23 7.62
C ASP A 385 -20.46 -6.03 6.35
N ALA A 386 -21.23 -5.46 5.41
CA ALA A 386 -21.48 -6.08 4.10
C ALA A 386 -20.20 -6.40 3.31
N GLY A 387 -19.12 -5.64 3.52
CA GLY A 387 -17.82 -5.93 2.94
C GLY A 387 -17.08 -7.10 3.59
N LEU A 388 -17.33 -7.37 4.87
CA LEU A 388 -16.79 -8.50 5.62
C LEU A 388 -17.58 -9.79 5.37
N GLU A 389 -18.88 -9.68 5.11
CA GLU A 389 -19.80 -10.83 4.96
C GLU A 389 -19.28 -11.95 4.03
N PRO A 390 -18.86 -11.68 2.77
CA PRO A 390 -18.38 -12.76 1.88
C PRO A 390 -17.13 -13.47 2.42
N LEU A 391 -16.28 -12.76 3.17
CA LEU A 391 -15.07 -13.30 3.76
C LEU A 391 -15.40 -14.19 4.96
N MET A 392 -16.23 -13.69 5.88
CA MET A 392 -16.50 -14.35 7.16
C MET A 392 -17.42 -15.56 7.00
N THR A 393 -18.47 -15.43 6.17
CA THR A 393 -19.37 -16.54 5.84
C THR A 393 -18.68 -17.59 4.96
N GLY A 394 -17.82 -17.15 4.03
CA GLY A 394 -17.03 -18.05 3.18
C GLY A 394 -16.04 -18.93 3.97
N HIS A 395 -15.54 -18.44 5.11
CA HIS A 395 -14.74 -19.21 6.05
C HIS A 395 -15.55 -19.96 7.11
N GLY A 396 -16.89 -19.83 7.11
CA GLY A 396 -17.77 -20.49 8.08
C GLY A 396 -17.69 -19.93 9.49
N PHE A 397 -17.13 -18.72 9.67
CA PHE A 397 -16.99 -18.12 11.01
C PHE A 397 -18.32 -17.72 11.60
N TRP A 398 -19.25 -17.30 10.76
CA TRP A 398 -20.66 -17.32 11.11
C TRP A 398 -21.48 -17.88 9.96
N THR A 399 -22.58 -18.51 10.32
CA THR A 399 -23.51 -19.12 9.37
C THR A 399 -24.89 -18.52 9.57
N TRP A 400 -25.52 -18.11 8.48
CA TRP A 400 -26.85 -17.52 8.46
C TRP A 400 -27.92 -18.57 8.18
N ALA A 401 -29.06 -18.46 8.86
CA ALA A 401 -30.24 -19.28 8.62
C ALA A 401 -31.41 -18.39 8.19
N ASP A 402 -31.44 -18.00 6.92
CA ASP A 402 -32.51 -17.19 6.35
C ASP A 402 -33.00 -17.78 5.01
N PRO A 403 -34.32 -17.91 4.78
CA PRO A 403 -34.87 -18.47 3.54
C PRO A 403 -34.72 -17.53 2.32
N ARG A 404 -34.39 -16.25 2.53
CA ARG A 404 -34.25 -15.21 1.50
C ARG A 404 -33.06 -14.29 1.80
N PRO A 405 -31.81 -14.83 1.75
CA PRO A 405 -30.61 -14.07 2.02
C PRO A 405 -30.45 -12.91 1.02
N LEU A 406 -29.96 -11.77 1.50
CA LEU A 406 -29.71 -10.59 0.67
C LEU A 406 -28.30 -10.59 0.08
N TRP A 407 -27.28 -10.86 0.92
CA TRP A 407 -25.87 -10.76 0.52
C TRP A 407 -25.01 -11.75 1.30
N SER A 408 -24.31 -12.63 0.59
CA SER A 408 -23.41 -13.64 1.18
C SER A 408 -24.05 -14.49 2.29
N GLY A 409 -25.34 -14.80 2.16
CA GLY A 409 -26.11 -15.53 3.17
C GLY A 409 -26.78 -14.63 4.23
N ALA A 410 -26.30 -13.41 4.45
CA ALA A 410 -26.88 -12.50 5.44
C ALA A 410 -28.25 -11.96 5.00
N PRO A 411 -29.25 -11.90 5.90
CA PRO A 411 -30.54 -11.29 5.61
C PRO A 411 -30.47 -9.76 5.60
N LEU A 412 -31.49 -9.11 5.02
CA LEU A 412 -31.63 -7.64 5.08
C LEU A 412 -31.60 -7.11 6.52
N LEU A 413 -32.14 -7.89 7.45
CA LEU A 413 -32.22 -7.55 8.87
C LEU A 413 -30.82 -7.32 9.48
N ASN A 414 -29.79 -8.05 9.04
CA ASN A 414 -28.41 -7.86 9.51
C ASN A 414 -27.93 -6.43 9.26
N PHE A 415 -28.05 -5.98 8.00
CA PHE A 415 -27.60 -4.64 7.60
C PHE A 415 -28.40 -3.52 8.26
N LEU A 416 -29.70 -3.73 8.48
CA LEU A 416 -30.54 -2.80 9.25
C LEU A 416 -30.14 -2.77 10.74
N GLY A 417 -29.80 -3.92 11.31
CA GLY A 417 -29.28 -4.04 12.67
C GLY A 417 -27.96 -3.27 12.85
N TRP A 418 -26.98 -3.51 11.97
CA TRP A 418 -25.72 -2.76 11.94
C TRP A 418 -25.93 -1.25 11.78
N TRP A 419 -26.84 -0.84 10.89
CA TRP A 419 -27.18 0.56 10.71
C TRP A 419 -27.79 1.17 11.98
N ALA A 420 -28.76 0.50 12.61
CA ALA A 420 -29.47 1.02 13.77
C ALA A 420 -28.59 1.08 15.02
N VAL A 421 -27.93 -0.03 15.36
CA VAL A 421 -27.01 -0.14 16.51
C VAL A 421 -25.82 0.80 16.31
N GLY A 422 -25.24 0.81 15.11
CA GLY A 422 -24.15 1.69 14.74
C GLY A 422 -24.52 3.17 14.82
N THR A 423 -25.73 3.54 14.40
CA THR A 423 -26.27 4.90 14.56
C THR A 423 -26.40 5.28 16.04
N GLY A 424 -26.92 4.39 16.88
CA GLY A 424 -27.04 4.60 18.32
C GLY A 424 -25.69 4.82 19.00
N LEU A 425 -24.71 3.95 18.71
CA LEU A 425 -23.35 4.09 19.21
C LEU A 425 -22.68 5.38 18.74
N ALA A 426 -22.78 5.71 17.46
CA ALA A 426 -22.23 6.94 16.91
C ALA A 426 -22.84 8.19 17.54
N TRP A 427 -24.14 8.16 17.84
CA TRP A 427 -24.83 9.23 18.57
C TRP A 427 -24.28 9.37 19.98
N LEU A 428 -24.17 8.28 20.75
CA LEU A 428 -23.59 8.26 22.09
C LEU A 428 -22.14 8.79 22.10
N PHE A 429 -21.31 8.30 21.19
CA PHE A 429 -19.91 8.74 21.07
C PHE A 429 -19.80 10.22 20.75
N THR A 430 -20.67 10.74 19.88
CA THR A 430 -20.72 12.17 19.56
C THR A 430 -21.17 13.00 20.77
N ARG A 431 -22.00 12.47 21.68
CA ARG A 431 -22.37 13.15 22.93
C ARG A 431 -21.23 13.17 23.93
N LEU A 432 -20.42 12.10 24.00
CA LEU A 432 -19.28 11.99 24.90
C LEU A 432 -18.06 12.82 24.45
N ALA A 433 -17.83 12.95 23.14
CA ALA A 433 -16.67 13.66 22.57
C ALA A 433 -17.01 14.47 21.30
N PRO A 434 -17.90 15.48 21.36
CA PRO A 434 -18.47 16.15 20.18
C PRO A 434 -17.44 16.88 19.31
N VAL A 435 -16.47 17.55 19.93
CA VAL A 435 -15.47 18.39 19.21
C VAL A 435 -14.59 17.53 18.31
N MET A 436 -14.13 16.38 18.83
CA MET A 436 -13.26 15.44 18.14
C MET A 436 -13.90 14.89 16.85
N PHE A 437 -15.21 14.58 16.88
CA PHE A 437 -15.90 14.03 15.71
C PHE A 437 -16.36 15.08 14.70
N THR A 438 -16.75 16.28 15.14
CA THR A 438 -17.27 17.31 14.22
C THR A 438 -16.17 18.05 13.45
N ARG A 439 -15.01 18.23 14.09
CA ARG A 439 -13.82 18.88 13.54
C ARG A 439 -12.57 18.01 13.78
N PRO A 440 -12.48 16.84 13.13
CA PRO A 440 -11.36 15.94 13.35
C PRO A 440 -10.05 16.54 12.83
N GLU A 441 -8.97 16.36 13.59
CA GLU A 441 -7.60 16.56 13.13
C GLU A 441 -7.32 15.63 11.92
N ARG A 442 -6.43 16.05 11.02
CA ARG A 442 -6.00 15.23 9.88
C ARG A 442 -4.49 15.04 9.94
N PRO A 443 -3.98 13.80 9.89
CA PRO A 443 -4.70 12.55 9.70
C PRO A 443 -5.51 12.13 10.95
N SER A 444 -6.49 11.25 10.76
CA SER A 444 -7.29 10.62 11.83
C SER A 444 -7.60 9.17 11.48
N PRO A 445 -8.06 8.35 12.45
CA PRO A 445 -8.46 6.96 12.21
C PRO A 445 -9.50 6.75 11.10
N ALA A 446 -10.21 7.79 10.66
CA ALA A 446 -11.04 7.75 9.45
C ALA A 446 -10.30 7.21 8.20
N LEU A 447 -8.95 7.29 8.17
CA LEU A 447 -8.13 6.69 7.13
C LEU A 447 -8.29 5.16 7.06
N ALA A 448 -8.56 4.50 8.18
CA ALA A 448 -8.74 3.05 8.26
C ALA A 448 -9.87 2.59 7.33
N PHE A 449 -11.00 3.30 7.30
CA PHE A 449 -12.08 2.99 6.35
C PHE A 449 -11.61 3.04 4.90
N GLY A 450 -10.77 4.02 4.53
CA GLY A 450 -10.20 4.11 3.19
C GLY A 450 -9.24 2.97 2.87
N LEU A 451 -8.49 2.48 3.86
CA LEU A 451 -7.65 1.29 3.72
C LEU A 451 -8.50 0.02 3.56
N GLU A 452 -9.63 -0.09 4.25
CA GLU A 452 -10.55 -1.24 4.13
C GLU A 452 -11.19 -1.34 2.76
N VAL A 453 -11.56 -0.20 2.17
CA VAL A 453 -12.04 -0.12 0.77
C VAL A 453 -11.02 -0.70 -0.21
N PHE A 454 -9.73 -0.75 0.14
CA PHE A 454 -8.69 -1.43 -0.64
C PHE A 454 -8.50 -2.90 -0.21
N PHE A 455 -8.27 -3.15 1.08
CA PHE A 455 -7.89 -4.48 1.59
C PHE A 455 -9.02 -5.51 1.50
N LEU A 456 -10.28 -5.16 1.75
CA LEU A 456 -11.38 -6.13 1.69
C LEU A 456 -11.67 -6.59 0.26
N PRO A 457 -11.93 -5.70 -0.72
CA PRO A 457 -12.05 -6.13 -2.12
C PRO A 457 -10.80 -6.83 -2.65
N GLY A 458 -9.61 -6.31 -2.31
CA GLY A 458 -8.34 -6.93 -2.72
C GLY A 458 -8.20 -8.35 -2.18
N GLY A 459 -8.50 -8.58 -0.90
CA GLY A 459 -8.51 -9.91 -0.29
C GLY A 459 -9.51 -10.85 -0.95
N LEU A 460 -10.74 -10.37 -1.20
CA LEU A 460 -11.77 -11.16 -1.89
C LEU A 460 -11.39 -11.53 -3.32
N LEU A 461 -10.74 -10.62 -4.07
CA LEU A 461 -10.16 -10.93 -5.39
C LEU A 461 -9.10 -12.04 -5.28
N LEU A 462 -8.20 -11.92 -4.32
CA LEU A 462 -7.15 -12.92 -4.09
C LEU A 462 -7.70 -14.27 -3.64
N LEU A 463 -8.87 -14.30 -2.99
CA LEU A 463 -9.59 -15.53 -2.64
C LEU A 463 -10.46 -16.08 -3.78
N GLY A 464 -10.45 -15.45 -4.96
CA GLY A 464 -11.21 -15.92 -6.12
C GLY A 464 -12.70 -15.56 -6.10
N GLN A 465 -13.09 -14.51 -5.37
CA GLN A 465 -14.47 -14.03 -5.29
C GLN A 465 -14.64 -12.65 -5.98
N PRO A 466 -14.49 -12.55 -7.31
CA PRO A 466 -14.49 -11.25 -7.99
C PRO A 466 -15.83 -10.50 -7.92
N GLY A 467 -16.96 -11.21 -7.93
CA GLY A 467 -18.28 -10.60 -7.77
C GLY A 467 -18.46 -9.97 -6.38
N ALA A 468 -18.07 -10.69 -5.33
CA ALA A 468 -18.09 -10.18 -3.96
C ALA A 468 -17.13 -8.99 -3.80
N ALA A 469 -15.93 -9.08 -4.36
CA ALA A 469 -14.97 -7.98 -4.33
C ALA A 469 -15.49 -6.71 -5.00
N LEU A 470 -16.09 -6.83 -6.19
CA LEU A 470 -16.68 -5.69 -6.90
C LEU A 470 -17.85 -5.09 -6.11
N GLY A 471 -18.74 -5.93 -5.58
CA GLY A 471 -19.85 -5.50 -4.73
C GLY A 471 -19.36 -4.74 -3.49
N THR A 472 -18.38 -5.29 -2.77
CA THR A 472 -17.76 -4.65 -1.60
C THR A 472 -17.11 -3.31 -1.96
N LEU A 473 -16.35 -3.25 -3.06
CA LEU A 473 -15.69 -2.01 -3.52
C LEU A 473 -16.71 -0.92 -3.84
N LEU A 474 -17.76 -1.27 -4.60
CA LEU A 474 -18.80 -0.32 -5.00
C LEU A 474 -19.58 0.18 -3.78
N LEU A 475 -19.98 -0.72 -2.88
CA LEU A 475 -20.77 -0.39 -1.71
C LEU A 475 -20.00 0.50 -0.72
N MET A 476 -18.83 0.03 -0.25
CA MET A 476 -18.02 0.77 0.71
C MET A 476 -17.46 2.06 0.08
N GLY A 477 -17.06 2.00 -1.20
CA GLY A 477 -16.60 3.16 -1.96
C GLY A 477 -17.68 4.23 -2.09
N ALA A 478 -18.91 3.86 -2.47
CA ALA A 478 -20.04 4.78 -2.55
C ALA A 478 -20.39 5.40 -1.19
N ALA A 479 -20.43 4.59 -0.12
CA ALA A 479 -20.69 5.08 1.24
C ALA A 479 -19.62 6.07 1.70
N GLY A 480 -18.34 5.76 1.45
CA GLY A 480 -17.20 6.65 1.76
C GLY A 480 -17.23 7.95 0.95
N LEU A 481 -17.57 7.89 -0.34
CA LEU A 481 -17.74 9.07 -1.21
C LEU A 481 -18.91 9.94 -0.75
N LEU A 482 -20.05 9.33 -0.39
CA LEU A 482 -21.19 10.05 0.18
C LEU A 482 -20.79 10.78 1.47
N ALA A 483 -20.08 10.11 2.38
CA ALA A 483 -19.59 10.73 3.61
C ALA A 483 -18.67 11.93 3.34
N ARG A 484 -17.72 11.79 2.40
CA ARG A 484 -16.80 12.87 2.00
C ARG A 484 -17.54 14.06 1.35
N THR A 485 -18.45 13.80 0.41
CA THR A 485 -19.20 14.88 -0.27
C THR A 485 -20.09 15.67 0.69
N LEU A 486 -20.74 14.97 1.62
CA LEU A 486 -21.55 15.58 2.67
C LEU A 486 -20.71 16.35 3.70
N ALA A 487 -19.50 15.86 4.00
CA ALA A 487 -18.54 16.53 4.86
C ALA A 487 -18.03 17.87 4.28
N ASP A 488 -17.81 17.92 2.96
CA ASP A 488 -17.29 19.11 2.27
C ASP A 488 -18.33 20.22 2.14
N ARG A 489 -19.61 19.86 1.93
CA ARG A 489 -20.73 20.83 1.89
C ARG A 489 -20.84 21.64 3.19
N ARG A 490 -20.62 21.01 4.35
CA ARG A 490 -20.64 21.67 5.66
C ARG A 490 -19.47 22.67 5.84
N GLY A 491 -18.31 22.37 5.26
CA GLY A 491 -17.15 23.27 5.28
C GLY A 491 -17.37 24.55 4.48
N ARG A 492 -18.04 24.46 3.33
CA ARG A 492 -18.37 25.63 2.47
C ARG A 492 -19.51 26.49 3.02
N GLY A 493 -20.46 25.90 3.75
CA GLY A 493 -21.56 26.63 4.38
C GLY A 493 -21.13 27.52 5.55
N ALA A 494 -20.07 27.14 6.27
CA ALA A 494 -19.53 27.88 7.42
C ALA A 494 -18.67 29.10 7.03
N THR A 495 -18.32 29.27 5.76
CA THR A 495 -17.46 30.34 5.25
C THR A 495 -18.22 31.45 4.49
N ARG A 496 -19.56 31.46 4.51
CA ARG A 496 -20.31 32.63 4.04
C ARG A 496 -20.30 33.69 5.14
N PRO A 497 -19.75 34.90 4.92
CA PRO A 497 -19.91 35.99 5.87
C PRO A 497 -21.39 36.28 6.01
N ALA A 498 -21.86 36.43 7.24
CA ALA A 498 -23.18 36.97 7.51
C ALA A 498 -23.22 38.36 6.87
N VAL A 499 -23.99 38.49 5.79
CA VAL A 499 -24.39 39.79 5.28
C VAL A 499 -25.32 40.36 6.34
N THR A 500 -24.78 41.24 7.16
CA THR A 500 -25.54 42.13 8.04
C THR A 500 -26.53 42.89 7.17
N ARG A 501 -27.82 42.66 7.39
CA ARG A 501 -28.89 43.56 6.96
C ARG A 501 -29.32 44.41 8.15
#